data_AF-A0A1B8HEB6-F1
#
_entry.id   AF-A0A1B8HEB6-F1
#
_cell.length_a   1.000
_cell.length_b   1.000
_cell.length_c   1.000
_cell.angle_alpha   90.00
_cell.angle_beta   90.00
_cell.angle_gamma   90.00
#
_symmetry.space_group_name_H-M   'P 1'
#
loop_
_entity.id
_entity.type
_entity.pdbx_description
1 polymer ?
#
loop_
_entity_poly.entity_id
_entity_poly.type
_entity_poly.pdbx_seq_one_letter_code
_entity_poly.pdbx_strand_id
1 'polypeptide(L)'
;MDFSVLVTFDLNYCKTPEYRVMERTLTDMNFQTSSDRSGLGLPSNTYLGIIEVPDVEMDVDDIQSGAKGAINYVSTRLRNAIKATGKTGKFYVTAAPKEMTIDYCSR
;
A
#
# COMPACT_ATOMS: atom_id res chain seq x y z
N MET A 1 -5.35 -8.35 -13.23
CA MET A 1 -3.94 -7.87 -13.27
C MET A 1 -3.45 -7.60 -11.85
N ASP A 2 -2.19 -7.94 -11.55
CA ASP A 2 -1.54 -7.62 -10.27
C ASP A 2 -1.01 -6.18 -10.25
N PHE A 3 -1.33 -5.44 -9.19
CA PHE A 3 -0.76 -4.13 -8.88
C PHE A 3 0.14 -4.21 -7.65
N SER A 4 1.34 -3.67 -7.76
CA SER A 4 2.16 -3.35 -6.58
C SER A 4 1.63 -2.07 -5.96
N VAL A 5 1.29 -2.14 -4.67
CA VAL A 5 0.73 -1.02 -3.92
C VAL A 5 1.67 -0.66 -2.79
N LEU A 6 2.13 0.60 -2.78
CA LEU A 6 2.95 1.15 -1.72
C LEU A 6 2.07 2.00 -0.79
N VAL A 7 2.16 1.76 0.51
CA VAL A 7 1.50 2.55 1.54
C VAL A 7 2.56 3.15 2.45
N THR A 8 2.56 4.47 2.59
CA THR A 8 3.48 5.18 3.48
C THR A 8 2.70 6.04 4.47
N PHE A 9 3.02 5.94 5.74
CA PHE A 9 2.41 6.75 6.79
C PHE A 9 3.22 8.00 7.10
N ASP A 10 2.54 9.07 7.51
CA ASP A 10 3.21 10.25 8.07
C ASP A 10 4.00 9.86 9.33
N LEU A 11 5.25 10.31 9.44
CA LEU A 11 6.13 9.94 10.56
C LEU A 11 5.63 10.42 11.92
N ASN A 12 4.92 11.55 11.98
CA ASN A 12 4.31 12.01 13.24
C ASN A 12 3.12 11.14 13.61
N TYR A 13 2.38 10.66 12.61
CA TYR A 13 1.30 9.71 12.82
C TYR A 13 1.80 8.35 13.33
N CYS A 14 2.97 7.88 12.88
CA CYS A 14 3.54 6.61 13.35
C CYS A 14 3.83 6.58 14.86
N LYS A 15 3.88 7.74 15.52
CA LYS A 15 4.10 7.86 16.98
C LYS A 15 2.82 7.71 17.78
N THR A 16 1.66 7.62 17.13
CA THR A 16 0.38 7.58 17.82
C THR A 16 -0.10 6.15 18.07
N PRO A 17 -0.89 5.89 19.13
CA PRO A 17 -1.35 4.53 19.45
C PRO A 17 -2.16 3.84 18.33
N GLU A 18 -2.95 4.61 17.59
CA GLU A 18 -3.84 4.17 16.52
C GLU A 18 -3.11 3.74 15.25
N TYR A 19 -1.84 4.13 15.07
CA TYR A 19 -0.99 3.62 14.00
C TYR A 19 -0.94 2.08 14.01
N ARG A 20 -0.91 1.45 15.19
CA ARG A 20 -0.87 -0.01 15.33
C ARG A 20 -2.08 -0.71 14.72
N VAL A 21 -3.24 -0.06 14.70
CA VAL A 21 -4.44 -0.60 14.06
C VAL A 21 -4.29 -0.59 12.54
N MET A 22 -3.66 0.45 12.00
CA MET A 22 -3.39 0.59 10.58
C MET A 22 -2.32 -0.38 10.10
N GLU A 23 -1.22 -0.49 10.85
CA GLU A 23 -0.16 -1.48 10.64
C GLU A 23 -0.72 -2.90 10.63
N ARG A 24 -1.55 -3.26 11.62
CA ARG A 24 -2.20 -4.57 11.65
C ARG A 24 -3.11 -4.79 10.44
N THR A 25 -3.91 -3.79 10.07
CA THR A 25 -4.78 -3.87 8.89
C THR A 25 -3.97 -4.17 7.63
N LEU A 26 -2.81 -3.54 7.45
CA LEU A 26 -1.92 -3.82 6.33
C LEU A 26 -1.30 -5.22 6.40
N THR A 27 -0.84 -5.63 7.58
CA THR A 27 -0.25 -6.95 7.79
C THR A 27 -1.27 -8.07 7.50
N ASP A 28 -2.51 -7.90 7.93
CA ASP A 28 -3.62 -8.83 7.64
C ASP A 28 -3.97 -8.88 6.14
N MET A 29 -3.63 -7.83 5.40
CA MET A 29 -3.71 -7.75 3.93
C MET A 29 -2.44 -8.26 3.23
N ASN A 30 -1.50 -8.87 3.95
CA ASN A 30 -0.21 -9.35 3.48
C ASN A 30 0.74 -8.25 2.96
N PHE A 31 0.58 -7.01 3.42
CA PHE A 31 1.56 -5.95 3.16
C PHE A 31 2.75 -6.09 4.11
N GLN A 32 3.95 -5.86 3.59
CA GLN A 32 5.20 -6.07 4.33
C GLN A 32 6.13 -4.87 4.21
N THR A 33 7.03 -4.72 5.18
CA THR A 33 8.12 -3.71 5.16
C THR A 33 9.38 -4.22 4.47
N SER A 34 9.44 -5.48 4.06
CA SER A 34 10.51 -6.01 3.23
C SER A 34 10.29 -5.67 1.75
N SER A 35 11.35 -5.26 1.07
CA SER A 35 11.37 -5.29 -0.40
C SER A 35 11.94 -6.65 -0.82
N ASP A 36 11.16 -7.45 -1.54
CA ASP A 36 11.51 -8.84 -1.88
C ASP A 36 12.77 -8.96 -2.77
N ARG A 37 13.26 -7.88 -3.37
CA ARG A 37 14.25 -7.96 -4.47
C ARG A 37 15.64 -7.44 -4.13
N SER A 38 15.79 -6.48 -3.22
CA SER A 38 17.10 -5.90 -2.88
C SER A 38 17.74 -6.48 -1.61
N GLY A 39 16.98 -7.21 -0.79
CA GLY A 39 17.42 -7.62 0.55
C GLY A 39 17.51 -6.46 1.55
N LEU A 40 17.13 -5.25 1.14
CA LEU A 40 16.97 -4.10 2.02
C LEU A 40 15.50 -3.95 2.44
N GLY A 41 15.30 -3.57 3.70
CA GLY A 41 13.99 -3.19 4.22
C GLY A 41 13.56 -1.84 3.66
N LEU A 42 12.27 -1.69 3.41
CA LEU A 42 11.63 -0.39 3.27
C LEU A 42 11.73 0.37 4.60
N PRO A 43 11.60 1.71 4.58
CA PRO A 43 11.41 2.48 5.81
C PRO A 43 10.29 1.87 6.67
N SER A 44 10.43 1.92 8.00
CA SER A 44 9.49 1.25 8.92
C SER A 44 8.04 1.77 8.86
N ASN A 45 7.83 2.93 8.24
CA ASN A 45 6.52 3.52 8.00
C ASN A 45 5.98 3.25 6.58
N THR A 46 6.66 2.41 5.80
CA THR A 46 6.35 2.10 4.40
C THR A 46 6.14 0.60 4.23
N TYR A 47 5.07 0.27 3.53
CA TYR A 47 4.60 -1.08 3.31
C TYR A 47 4.35 -1.32 1.83
N LEU A 48 4.73 -2.49 1.34
CA LEU A 48 4.49 -2.93 -0.02
C LEU A 48 3.60 -4.18 0.01
N GLY A 49 2.60 -4.21 -0.85
CA GLY A 49 1.73 -5.37 -1.03
C GLY A 49 1.31 -5.51 -2.49
N ILE A 50 0.74 -6.68 -2.83
CA ILE A 50 0.19 -6.95 -4.14
C ILE A 50 -1.33 -7.03 -4.05
N ILE A 51 -2.01 -6.30 -4.92
CA ILE A 51 -3.48 -6.34 -5.07
C ILE A 51 -3.81 -6.83 -6.47
N GLU A 52 -4.59 -7.91 -6.55
CA GLU A 52 -5.18 -8.34 -7.80
C GLU A 52 -6.44 -7.51 -8.08
N VAL A 53 -6.52 -6.90 -9.27
CA VAL A 53 -7.72 -6.23 -9.77
C VAL A 53 -8.23 -7.04 -10.96
N PRO A 54 -9.46 -7.59 -10.90
CA PRO A 54 -10.04 -8.35 -12.00
C PRO A 54 -10.31 -7.45 -13.21
N ASP A 55 -10.37 -8.06 -14.40
CA ASP A 55 -10.83 -7.42 -15.65
C ASP A 55 -10.05 -6.16 -16.07
N VAL A 56 -8.73 -6.16 -15.88
CA VAL A 56 -7.83 -5.10 -16.35
C VAL A 56 -6.96 -5.65 -17.49
N GLU A 57 -7.07 -5.06 -18.68
CA GLU A 57 -6.21 -5.33 -19.84
C GLU A 57 -5.00 -4.38 -19.90
N MET A 58 -4.02 -4.66 -20.78
CA MET A 58 -2.83 -3.81 -20.98
C MET A 58 -3.12 -2.56 -21.85
N ASP A 59 -4.30 -1.97 -21.69
CA ASP A 59 -4.62 -0.64 -22.22
C ASP A 59 -4.28 0.43 -21.16
N VAL A 60 -3.84 1.61 -21.60
CA VAL A 60 -3.48 2.72 -20.71
C VAL A 60 -4.66 3.14 -19.82
N ASP A 61 -5.87 3.21 -20.38
CA ASP A 61 -7.06 3.63 -19.64
C ASP A 61 -7.48 2.58 -18.60
N ASP A 62 -7.32 1.30 -18.94
CA ASP A 62 -7.59 0.17 -18.05
C ASP A 62 -6.55 0.08 -16.94
N ILE A 63 -5.27 0.29 -17.22
CA ILE A 63 -4.21 0.36 -16.21
C ILE A 63 -4.48 1.49 -15.22
N GLN A 64 -4.86 2.67 -15.71
CA GLN A 64 -5.20 3.80 -14.84
C GLN A 64 -6.41 3.48 -13.95
N SER A 65 -7.43 2.83 -14.51
CA SER A 65 -8.63 2.42 -13.79
C SER A 65 -8.33 1.33 -12.76
N GLY A 66 -7.50 0.35 -13.12
CA GLY A 66 -7.00 -0.70 -12.23
C GLY A 66 -6.18 -0.14 -11.07
N ALA A 67 -5.27 0.79 -11.34
CA ALA A 67 -4.49 1.47 -10.31
C ALA A 67 -5.40 2.24 -9.33
N LYS A 68 -6.42 2.96 -9.84
CA LYS A 68 -7.43 3.61 -8.99
C LYS A 68 -8.21 2.60 -8.16
N GLY A 69 -8.58 1.46 -8.75
CA GLY A 69 -9.26 0.35 -8.06
C GLY A 69 -8.43 -0.18 -6.88
N ALA A 70 -7.15 -0.48 -7.12
CA ALA A 70 -6.22 -0.93 -6.09
C ALA A 70 -6.05 0.11 -4.96
N ILE A 71 -5.84 1.38 -5.33
CA ILE A 71 -5.72 2.50 -4.36
C ILE A 71 -7.00 2.62 -3.52
N ASN A 72 -8.17 2.57 -4.16
CA ASN A 72 -9.45 2.69 -3.47
C ASN A 72 -9.71 1.52 -2.52
N TYR A 73 -9.37 0.30 -2.92
CA TYR A 73 -9.50 -0.89 -2.09
C TYR A 73 -8.71 -0.74 -0.78
N VAL A 74 -7.40 -0.46 -0.89
CA VAL A 74 -6.52 -0.28 0.28
C VAL A 74 -6.94 0.93 1.12
N SER A 75 -7.21 2.07 0.48
CA SER A 75 -7.63 3.28 1.17
C SER A 75 -8.92 3.09 1.94
N THR A 76 -9.88 2.32 1.41
CA THR A 76 -11.15 2.05 2.08
C THR A 76 -10.95 1.17 3.31
N ARG A 77 -10.12 0.12 3.22
CA ARG A 77 -9.77 -0.73 4.36
C ARG A 77 -9.17 0.08 5.50
N LEU A 78 -8.16 0.89 5.19
CA LEU A 78 -7.47 1.76 6.13
C LEU A 78 -8.40 2.83 6.74
N ARG A 79 -9.24 3.47 5.91
CA ARG A 79 -10.23 4.45 6.38
C ARG A 79 -11.25 3.82 7.32
N ASN A 80 -11.69 2.58 7.06
CA ASN A 80 -12.64 1.90 7.94
C ASN A 80 -11.99 1.52 9.27
N ALA A 81 -10.73 1.06 9.25
CA ALA A 81 -9.98 0.75 10.46
C ALA A 81 -9.80 1.97 11.37
N ILE A 82 -9.36 3.11 10.82
CA ILE A 82 -9.16 4.34 11.63
C ILE A 82 -10.49 4.96 12.10
N LYS A 83 -11.56 4.83 11.31
CA LYS A 83 -12.90 5.26 11.73
C LYS A 83 -13.40 4.45 12.92
N ALA A 84 -13.14 3.15 12.96
CA ALA A 84 -13.53 2.28 14.07
C ALA A 84 -12.86 2.70 15.40
N THR A 85 -11.69 3.35 15.35
CA THR A 85 -11.03 3.89 16.55
C THR A 85 -11.48 5.31 16.91
N GLY A 86 -12.31 5.95 16.09
CA GLY A 86 -12.76 7.34 16.30
C GLY A 86 -11.64 8.38 16.22
N LYS A 87 -10.56 8.09 15.48
CA LYS A 87 -9.38 8.97 15.36
C LYS A 87 -9.16 9.39 13.91
N THR A 88 -8.19 10.27 13.71
CA THR A 88 -7.69 10.66 12.39
C THR A 88 -6.42 9.88 12.06
N GLY A 89 -6.18 9.65 10.78
CA GLY A 89 -4.97 9.00 10.30
C GLY A 89 -4.44 9.71 9.06
N LYS A 90 -3.14 9.59 8.81
CA LYS A 90 -2.48 10.22 7.66
C LYS A 90 -1.56 9.23 6.98
N PHE A 91 -1.89 8.89 5.73
CA PHE A 91 -1.19 7.92 4.91
C PHE A 91 -1.29 8.30 3.44
N TYR A 92 -0.39 7.75 2.65
CA TYR A 92 -0.29 7.92 1.21
C TYR A 92 -0.34 6.52 0.58
N VAL A 93 -1.09 6.38 -0.51
CA VAL A 93 -1.22 5.11 -1.24
C VAL A 93 -0.88 5.38 -2.71
N THR A 94 0.05 4.60 -3.26
CA THR A 94 0.36 4.60 -4.69
C THR A 94 0.24 3.17 -5.21
N ALA A 95 -0.13 3.03 -6.47
CA ALA A 95 -0.23 1.73 -7.13
C ALA A 95 0.34 1.83 -8.54
N ALA A 96 1.03 0.77 -8.95
CA ALA A 96 1.51 0.58 -10.30
C ALA A 96 1.36 -0.89 -10.69
N PRO A 97 1.20 -1.21 -11.99
CA PRO A 97 1.28 -2.59 -12.45
C PRO A 97 2.53 -3.28 -11.91
N LYS A 98 2.39 -4.52 -11.41
CA LYS A 98 3.49 -5.27 -10.80
C LYS A 98 4.66 -5.50 -11.77
N GLU A 99 4.37 -5.69 -13.05
CA GLU A 99 5.36 -5.84 -14.11
C GLU A 99 6.15 -4.55 -14.40
N MET A 100 5.56 -3.38 -14.10
CA MET A 100 6.20 -2.07 -14.25
C MET A 100 6.88 -1.60 -12.95
N THR A 101 6.73 -2.35 -11.86
CA THR A 101 7.31 -2.00 -10.56
C THR A 101 8.72 -2.55 -10.46
N ILE A 102 9.69 -1.66 -10.34
CA ILE A 102 11.12 -1.96 -10.24
C ILE A 102 11.59 -1.59 -8.84
N ASP A 103 12.22 -2.54 -8.17
CA ASP A 103 12.96 -2.32 -6.92
C ASP A 103 14.45 -2.24 -7.29
N TYR A 104 15.05 -1.07 -7.11
CA TYR A 104 16.44 -0.79 -7.45
C TYR A 104 17.17 -0.22 -6.24
N CYS A 105 18.32 -0.82 -5.93
CA CYS A 105 19.24 -0.33 -4.92
C CYS A 105 20.64 -0.24 -5.52
N SER A 106 21.26 0.94 -5.43
CA SER A 106 22.69 1.13 -5.70
C SER A 106 23.50 0.98 -4.41
N ARG A 107 24.61 0.23 -4.49
CA ARG A 107 25.62 0.17 -3.43
C ARG A 107 26.47 1.43 -3.38
#